data_AF-A0A5C6QK06-F1
#
_entry.id   AF-A0A5C6QK06-F1
#
_cell.length_a   1.000
_cell.length_b   1.000
_cell.length_c   1.000
_cell.angle_alpha   90.00
_cell.angle_beta   90.00
_cell.angle_gamma   90.00
#
_symmetry.space_group_name_H-M   'P 1'
#
loop_
_entity.id
_entity.type
_entity.pdbx_description
1 polymer ?
#
loop_
_entity_poly.entity_id
_entity_poly.type
_entity_poly.pdbx_seq_one_letter_code
_entity_poly.pdbx_strand_id
1 'polypeptide(L)'
;MQSQTNLPEYLTDDFSMYLENMNSLSDPENPELLSNYLSNLFEQLKQMPLLFNGMVDQLAMAISTKVRIDSKNLSTLELNDEPEWANVKPFVGVHADARACITEIMAHAEEDLKKAVLLIHFYNGYDATPLKAEEDEYAQVDDDDESNDYDENY
;
A
#
# COMPACT_ATOMS: atom_id res chain seq x y z
N MET A 1 20.47 1.06 -9.05
CA MET A 1 20.00 0.69 -10.39
C MET A 1 18.49 0.71 -10.29
N GLN A 2 17.81 1.65 -10.95
CA GLN A 2 16.34 1.68 -10.88
C GLN A 2 15.84 0.39 -11.52
N SER A 3 15.18 -0.44 -10.73
CA SER A 3 14.45 -1.60 -11.20
C SER A 3 13.48 -1.09 -12.26
N GLN A 4 13.73 -1.44 -13.53
CA GLN A 4 12.70 -1.32 -14.55
C GLN A 4 11.63 -2.32 -14.15
N THR A 5 10.69 -1.90 -13.31
CA THR A 5 9.44 -2.63 -13.13
C THR A 5 8.81 -2.61 -14.51
N ASN A 6 8.75 -3.78 -15.17
CA ASN A 6 8.05 -3.94 -16.45
C ASN A 6 6.57 -3.67 -16.18
N LEU A 7 6.20 -2.38 -16.18
CA LEU A 7 4.85 -1.94 -15.96
C LEU A 7 4.05 -2.23 -17.23
N PRO A 8 2.90 -2.90 -17.12
CA PRO A 8 2.05 -3.16 -18.28
C PRO A 8 1.49 -1.88 -18.89
N GLU A 9 1.37 -1.81 -20.22
CA GLU A 9 0.89 -0.61 -20.93
C GLU A 9 -0.47 -0.13 -20.42
N TYR A 10 -1.36 -1.05 -20.04
CA TYR A 10 -2.70 -0.73 -19.55
C TYR A 10 -2.73 -0.05 -18.17
N LEU A 11 -1.61 -0.01 -17.44
CA LEU A 11 -1.46 0.67 -16.14
C LEU A 11 -0.55 1.89 -16.20
N THR A 12 0.16 2.13 -17.30
CA THR A 12 1.21 3.15 -17.39
C THR A 12 0.72 4.54 -17.04
N ASP A 13 -0.42 4.95 -17.59
CA ASP A 13 -0.98 6.28 -17.38
C ASP A 13 -1.46 6.45 -15.92
N ASP A 14 -2.27 5.51 -15.44
CA ASP A 14 -2.78 5.51 -14.07
C ASP A 14 -1.66 5.46 -13.02
N PHE A 15 -0.61 4.67 -13.27
CA PHE A 15 0.55 4.56 -12.38
C PHE A 15 1.36 5.84 -12.35
N SER A 16 1.52 6.51 -13.51
CA SER A 16 2.23 7.79 -13.58
C SER A 16 1.52 8.85 -12.76
N MET A 17 0.18 8.93 -12.88
CA MET A 17 -0.64 9.84 -12.07
C MET A 17 -0.57 9.50 -10.57
N TYR A 18 -0.68 8.21 -10.23
CA TYR A 18 -0.58 7.74 -8.85
C TYR A 18 0.78 8.08 -8.22
N LEU A 19 1.87 7.81 -8.94
CA LEU A 19 3.23 8.10 -8.50
C LEU A 19 3.45 9.62 -8.32
N GLU A 20 2.97 10.44 -9.26
CA GLU A 20 3.04 11.90 -9.15
C GLU A 20 2.29 12.40 -7.92
N ASN A 21 1.08 11.90 -7.67
CA ASN A 21 0.28 12.28 -6.50
C ASN A 21 0.93 11.88 -5.18
N MET A 22 1.46 10.65 -5.08
CA MET A 22 2.16 10.17 -3.89
C MET A 22 3.43 10.99 -3.61
N ASN A 23 4.21 11.32 -4.64
CA ASN A 23 5.42 12.12 -4.50
C ASN A 23 5.12 13.59 -4.16
N SER A 24 4.08 14.18 -4.76
CA SER A 24 3.66 15.57 -4.52
C SER A 24 3.26 15.83 -3.07
N LEU A 25 2.69 14.81 -2.41
CA LEU A 25 2.28 14.85 -1.01
C LEU A 25 3.36 14.37 -0.04
N SER A 26 4.44 13.77 -0.55
CA SER A 26 5.58 13.32 0.24
C SER A 26 6.53 14.50 0.49
N ASP A 27 6.15 15.36 1.41
CA ASP A 27 6.95 16.54 1.81
C ASP A 27 7.81 16.22 3.06
N PRO A 28 9.15 16.24 2.96
CA PRO A 28 10.03 16.05 4.12
C PRO A 28 9.82 17.08 5.24
N GLU A 29 9.35 18.29 4.91
CA GLU A 29 9.04 19.33 5.89
C GLU A 29 7.70 19.09 6.58
N ASN A 30 6.79 18.32 5.95
CA ASN A 30 5.46 17.98 6.45
C ASN A 30 5.17 16.48 6.28
N PRO A 31 5.84 15.60 7.05
CA PRO A 31 5.73 14.14 6.87
C PRO A 31 4.31 13.59 7.06
N GLU A 32 3.48 14.29 7.82
CA GLU A 32 2.09 13.92 8.09
C GLU A 32 1.13 14.30 6.95
N LEU A 33 1.57 15.04 5.93
CA LEU A 33 0.69 15.53 4.86
C LEU A 33 0.06 14.36 4.10
N LEU A 34 0.90 13.41 3.66
CA LEU A 34 0.44 12.23 2.94
C LEU A 34 -0.46 11.36 3.82
N SER A 35 -0.03 11.02 5.04
CA SER A 35 -0.81 10.15 5.93
C SER A 35 -2.20 10.73 6.25
N ASN A 36 -2.29 12.04 6.49
CA ASN A 36 -3.55 12.73 6.72
C ASN A 36 -4.41 12.76 5.47
N TYR A 37 -3.81 13.01 4.29
CA TYR A 37 -4.54 13.00 3.03
C TYR A 37 -5.16 11.63 2.75
N LEU A 38 -4.38 10.55 2.84
CA LEU A 38 -4.85 9.18 2.62
C LEU A 38 -5.96 8.79 3.61
N SER A 39 -5.82 9.19 4.88
CA SER A 39 -6.84 8.96 5.91
C SER A 39 -8.17 9.66 5.59
N ASN A 40 -8.11 10.94 5.18
CA ASN A 40 -9.29 11.70 4.79
C ASN A 40 -9.93 11.15 3.51
N LEU A 41 -9.12 10.71 2.55
CA LEU A 41 -9.59 10.10 1.30
C LEU A 41 -10.36 8.80 1.58
N PHE A 42 -9.84 7.98 2.51
CA PHE A 42 -10.51 6.76 2.93
C PHE A 42 -11.81 7.02 3.68
N GLU A 43 -11.88 8.04 4.54
CA GLU A 43 -13.14 8.39 5.21
C GLU A 43 -14.22 8.86 4.23
N GLN A 44 -13.83 9.60 3.17
CA GLN A 44 -14.76 9.94 2.08
C GLN A 44 -15.23 8.70 1.32
N LEU A 45 -14.29 7.79 0.99
CA LEU A 45 -14.61 6.53 0.33
C LEU A 45 -15.59 5.69 1.16
N LYS A 46 -15.44 5.64 2.49
CA LYS A 46 -16.39 4.92 3.37
C LYS A 46 -17.80 5.48 3.31
N GLN A 47 -17.96 6.79 3.16
CA GLN A 47 -19.27 7.42 3.04
C GLN A 47 -19.90 7.19 1.67
N MET A 48 -19.07 7.15 0.63
CA MET A 48 -19.50 6.95 -0.75
C MET A 48 -18.52 6.01 -1.47
N PRO A 49 -18.76 4.69 -1.43
CA PRO A 49 -17.82 3.70 -1.97
C PRO A 49 -17.53 3.86 -3.47
N LEU A 50 -18.45 4.44 -4.23
CA LEU A 50 -18.29 4.68 -5.67
C LEU A 50 -17.79 6.09 -6.02
N LEU A 51 -17.31 6.85 -5.03
CA LEU A 51 -16.83 8.23 -5.20
C LEU A 51 -15.72 8.35 -6.25
N PHE A 52 -14.82 7.37 -6.30
CA PHE A 52 -13.66 7.34 -7.19
C PHE A 52 -13.83 6.42 -8.39
N ASN A 53 -15.06 6.09 -8.77
CA ASN A 53 -15.32 5.34 -10.00
C ASN A 53 -14.79 6.11 -11.21
N GLY A 54 -13.93 5.48 -12.02
CA GLY A 54 -13.18 6.09 -13.11
C GLY A 54 -11.95 6.90 -12.69
N MET A 55 -11.59 6.93 -11.40
CA MET A 55 -10.39 7.59 -10.85
C MET A 55 -9.55 6.57 -10.08
N VAL A 56 -8.88 5.70 -10.83
CA VAL A 56 -8.15 4.54 -10.31
C VAL A 56 -6.98 4.96 -9.41
N ASP A 57 -6.29 6.05 -9.75
CA ASP A 57 -5.21 6.63 -8.95
C ASP A 57 -5.70 7.06 -7.55
N GLN A 58 -6.82 7.78 -7.48
CA GLN A 58 -7.44 8.21 -6.22
C GLN A 58 -7.95 7.02 -5.41
N LEU A 59 -8.57 6.05 -6.08
CA LEU A 59 -9.01 4.82 -5.45
C LEU A 59 -7.81 4.06 -4.83
N ALA A 60 -6.71 3.92 -5.57
CA ALA A 60 -5.49 3.29 -5.09
C ALA A 60 -4.92 4.02 -3.86
N MET A 61 -4.90 5.36 -3.87
CA MET A 61 -4.48 6.15 -2.71
C MET A 61 -5.39 5.86 -1.51
N ALA A 62 -6.72 5.89 -1.70
CA ALA A 62 -7.69 5.75 -0.62
C ALA A 62 -7.59 4.40 0.09
N ILE A 63 -7.28 3.34 -0.65
CA ILE A 63 -7.23 1.98 -0.12
C ILE A 63 -5.82 1.52 0.25
N SER A 64 -4.77 2.24 -0.17
CA SER A 64 -3.35 1.85 -0.02
C SER A 64 -2.95 1.46 1.41
N THR A 65 -3.47 2.17 2.41
CA THR A 65 -3.18 1.90 3.84
C THR A 65 -4.08 0.82 4.46
N LYS A 66 -5.10 0.37 3.71
CA LYS A 66 -6.16 -0.54 4.19
C LYS A 66 -6.12 -1.90 3.50
N VAL A 67 -5.33 -2.03 2.44
CA VAL A 67 -5.08 -3.28 1.76
C VAL A 67 -3.62 -3.70 1.93
N ARG A 68 -3.41 -4.99 2.15
CA ARG A 68 -2.09 -5.61 2.16
C ARG A 68 -2.01 -6.55 0.98
N ILE A 69 -1.02 -6.35 0.13
CA ILE A 69 -0.81 -7.18 -1.06
C ILE A 69 0.34 -8.13 -0.80
N ASP A 70 0.13 -9.42 -1.05
CA ASP A 70 1.20 -10.40 -1.11
C ASP A 70 1.95 -10.26 -2.43
N SER A 71 2.77 -9.19 -2.53
CA SER A 71 3.50 -8.88 -3.75
C SER A 71 4.40 -10.02 -4.21
N LYS A 72 4.96 -10.80 -3.28
CA LYS A 72 5.85 -11.92 -3.62
C LYS A 72 5.14 -12.99 -4.43
N ASN A 73 3.95 -13.39 -4.00
CA ASN A 73 3.16 -14.39 -4.73
C ASN A 73 2.44 -13.77 -5.94
N LEU A 74 2.00 -12.52 -5.85
CA LEU A 74 1.36 -11.84 -6.97
C LEU A 74 2.30 -11.65 -8.17
N SER A 75 3.59 -11.35 -7.93
CA SER A 75 4.60 -11.26 -9.00
C SER A 75 4.90 -12.59 -9.72
N THR A 76 4.35 -13.71 -9.26
CA THR A 76 4.42 -14.99 -10.00
C THR A 76 3.41 -15.08 -11.13
N LEU A 77 2.38 -14.22 -11.13
CA LEU A 77 1.44 -14.11 -12.22
C LEU A 77 2.05 -13.35 -13.40
N GLU A 78 1.63 -13.72 -14.61
CA GLU A 78 1.93 -12.94 -15.80
C GLU A 78 0.99 -11.74 -15.87
N LEU A 79 1.51 -10.54 -15.58
CA LEU A 79 0.74 -9.29 -15.54
C LEU A 79 0.88 -8.45 -16.81
N ASN A 80 1.51 -8.97 -17.87
CA ASN A 80 1.68 -8.25 -19.14
C ASN A 80 0.32 -7.86 -19.75
N ASP A 81 -0.64 -8.78 -19.63
CA ASP A 81 -2.05 -8.57 -19.95
C ASP A 81 -2.85 -8.35 -18.68
N GLU A 82 -4.02 -7.71 -18.81
CA GLU A 82 -4.89 -7.45 -17.68
C GLU A 82 -5.43 -8.76 -17.08
N PRO A 83 -5.09 -9.09 -15.82
CA PRO A 83 -5.54 -10.34 -15.22
C PRO A 83 -7.03 -10.28 -14.86
N GLU A 84 -7.64 -11.44 -14.67
CA GLU A 84 -8.97 -11.51 -14.03
C GLU A 84 -8.86 -11.23 -12.52
N TRP A 85 -9.88 -10.57 -11.96
CA TRP A 85 -9.90 -10.27 -10.53
C TRP A 85 -9.83 -11.53 -9.66
N ALA A 86 -10.41 -12.65 -10.10
CA ALA A 86 -10.33 -13.95 -9.42
C ALA A 86 -8.90 -14.44 -9.20
N ASN A 87 -7.95 -14.05 -10.06
CA ASN A 87 -6.54 -14.41 -9.94
C ASN A 87 -5.79 -13.46 -9.00
N VAL A 88 -6.20 -12.20 -8.90
CA VAL A 88 -5.55 -11.19 -8.04
C VAL A 88 -6.06 -11.25 -6.59
N LYS A 89 -7.39 -11.40 -6.42
CA LYS A 89 -8.09 -11.39 -5.13
C LYS A 89 -7.47 -12.26 -4.03
N PRO A 90 -6.99 -13.50 -4.29
CA PRO A 90 -6.38 -14.34 -3.25
C PRO A 90 -5.14 -13.73 -2.60
N PHE A 91 -4.46 -12.81 -3.29
CA PHE A 91 -3.24 -12.15 -2.84
C PHE A 91 -3.51 -10.82 -2.12
N VAL A 92 -4.78 -10.45 -1.92
CA VAL A 92 -5.18 -9.17 -1.33
C VAL A 92 -5.82 -9.42 0.04
N GLY A 93 -5.14 -8.98 1.09
CA GLY A 93 -5.71 -8.85 2.43
C GLY A 93 -6.37 -7.49 2.61
N VAL A 94 -7.61 -7.47 3.11
CA VAL A 94 -8.35 -6.23 3.38
C VAL A 94 -8.53 -6.07 4.89
N HIS A 95 -8.16 -4.90 5.42
CA HIS A 95 -8.34 -4.56 6.81
C HIS A 95 -9.83 -4.52 7.19
N ALA A 96 -10.16 -4.86 8.44
CA ALA A 96 -11.54 -5.09 8.87
C ALA A 96 -12.45 -3.87 8.66
N ASP A 97 -11.91 -2.66 8.84
CA ASP A 97 -12.62 -1.38 8.66
C ASP A 97 -12.98 -1.06 7.20
N ALA A 98 -12.24 -1.63 6.24
CA ALA A 98 -12.44 -1.40 4.80
C ALA A 98 -13.27 -2.50 4.13
N ARG A 99 -13.51 -3.64 4.78
CA ARG A 99 -14.17 -4.80 4.15
C ARG A 99 -15.52 -4.48 3.52
N ALA A 100 -16.38 -3.75 4.23
CA ALA A 100 -17.71 -3.38 3.71
C ALA A 100 -17.58 -2.50 2.46
N CYS A 101 -16.71 -1.50 2.52
CA CYS A 101 -16.44 -0.59 1.42
C CYS A 101 -15.88 -1.32 0.19
N ILE A 102 -14.84 -2.14 0.38
CA ILE A 102 -14.21 -2.91 -0.71
C ILE A 102 -15.19 -3.92 -1.32
N THR A 103 -16.08 -4.50 -0.52
CA THR A 103 -17.12 -5.42 -1.04
C THR A 103 -18.10 -4.69 -1.95
N GLU A 104 -18.51 -3.48 -1.57
CA GLU A 104 -19.40 -2.64 -2.40
C GLU A 104 -18.73 -2.24 -3.72
N ILE A 105 -17.46 -1.81 -3.66
CA ILE A 105 -16.68 -1.47 -4.84
C ILE A 105 -16.50 -2.69 -5.73
N MET A 106 -16.20 -3.86 -5.16
CA MET A 106 -16.09 -5.11 -5.91
C MET A 106 -17.39 -5.45 -6.66
N ALA A 107 -18.56 -5.14 -6.11
CA ALA A 107 -19.85 -5.44 -6.74
C ALA A 107 -20.18 -4.51 -7.92
N HIS A 108 -19.65 -3.29 -7.94
CA HIS A 108 -20.07 -2.23 -8.86
C HIS A 108 -18.96 -1.63 -9.73
N ALA A 109 -17.71 -1.81 -9.33
CA ALA A 109 -16.51 -1.24 -9.95
C ALA A 109 -15.31 -2.20 -9.77
N GLU A 110 -15.50 -3.49 -10.11
CA GLU A 110 -14.48 -4.54 -9.97
C GLU A 110 -13.21 -4.21 -10.76
N GLU A 111 -13.34 -3.67 -11.98
CA GLU A 111 -12.20 -3.32 -12.83
C GLU A 111 -11.33 -2.22 -12.20
N ASP A 112 -11.95 -1.16 -11.70
CA ASP A 112 -11.24 -0.07 -11.02
C ASP A 112 -10.54 -0.56 -9.75
N LEU A 113 -11.22 -1.40 -8.95
CA LEU A 113 -10.62 -2.00 -7.75
C LEU A 113 -9.40 -2.85 -8.11
N LYS A 114 -9.51 -3.67 -9.14
CA LYS A 114 -8.41 -4.50 -9.61
C LYS A 114 -7.23 -3.66 -10.05
N LYS A 115 -7.45 -2.65 -10.90
CA LYS A 115 -6.37 -1.77 -11.35
C LYS A 115 -5.74 -1.03 -10.17
N ALA A 116 -6.56 -0.49 -9.25
CA ALA A 116 -6.06 0.19 -8.06
C ALA A 116 -5.16 -0.71 -7.18
N VAL A 117 -5.54 -1.97 -6.99
CA VAL A 117 -4.72 -2.97 -6.29
C VAL A 117 -3.41 -3.21 -7.05
N LEU A 118 -3.45 -3.35 -8.37
CA LEU A 118 -2.23 -3.54 -9.17
C LEU A 118 -1.32 -2.31 -9.10
N LEU A 119 -1.85 -1.08 -9.10
CA LEU A 119 -1.06 0.14 -8.90
C LEU A 119 -0.30 0.10 -7.58
N ILE A 120 -0.98 -0.26 -6.48
CA ILE A 120 -0.35 -0.39 -5.15
C ILE A 120 0.72 -1.49 -5.17
N HIS A 121 0.46 -2.62 -5.85
CA HIS A 121 1.46 -3.69 -6.00
C HIS A 121 2.73 -3.19 -6.69
N PHE A 122 2.58 -2.55 -7.86
CA PHE A 122 3.70 -2.01 -8.62
C PHE A 122 4.40 -0.89 -7.87
N TYR A 123 3.67 -0.05 -7.12
CA TYR A 123 4.26 1.00 -6.31
C TYR A 123 5.08 0.45 -5.16
N ASN A 124 4.61 -0.59 -4.48
CA ASN A 124 5.37 -1.24 -3.41
C ASN A 124 6.66 -1.93 -3.92
N GLY A 125 6.68 -2.36 -5.19
CA GLY A 125 7.85 -2.96 -5.83
C GLY A 125 8.75 -1.96 -6.56
N TYR A 126 8.20 -0.81 -6.96
CA TYR A 126 8.92 0.35 -7.44
C TYR A 126 9.57 0.96 -6.21
N ASP A 127 10.88 0.75 -6.05
CA ASP A 127 11.70 1.17 -4.91
C ASP A 127 11.63 2.70 -4.68
N ALA A 128 10.50 3.17 -4.16
CA ALA A 128 10.20 4.49 -3.67
C ALA A 128 10.35 4.46 -2.15
N THR A 129 11.46 3.92 -1.68
CA THR A 129 11.87 4.05 -0.29
C THR A 129 12.51 5.44 -0.14
N PRO A 130 11.84 6.50 0.38
CA PRO A 130 12.55 7.33 1.34
C PRO A 130 12.79 6.40 2.52
N LEU A 131 14.07 6.12 2.78
CA LEU A 131 14.60 5.34 3.92
C LEU A 131 13.52 5.05 4.98
N LYS A 132 13.19 3.76 5.19
CA LYS A 132 12.56 3.33 6.43
C LYS A 132 13.20 4.12 7.57
N ALA A 133 12.43 5.00 8.20
CA ALA A 133 12.76 5.42 9.55
C ALA A 133 12.96 4.10 10.31
N GLU A 134 14.10 4.00 10.98
CA GLU A 134 14.58 2.78 11.63
C GLU A 134 13.41 2.06 12.30
N GLU A 135 13.31 0.76 12.02
CA GLU A 135 12.36 -0.13 12.68
C GLU A 135 12.46 0.14 14.18
N ASP A 136 11.32 0.48 14.79
CA ASP A 136 11.16 0.52 16.24
C ASP A 136 11.73 -0.77 16.84
N GLU A 137 12.99 -0.73 17.30
CA GLU A 137 13.66 -1.76 18.11
C GLU A 137 13.09 -1.79 19.54
N TYR A 138 11.77 -1.65 19.69
CA TYR A 138 11.06 -2.03 20.91
C TYR A 138 10.39 -3.39 20.69
N ALA A 139 11.17 -4.34 20.16
CA ALA A 139 10.91 -5.74 20.41
C ALA A 139 11.07 -5.95 21.92
N GLN A 140 9.93 -6.12 22.59
CA GLN A 140 9.83 -6.56 23.97
C GLN A 140 10.79 -7.73 24.21
N VAL A 141 11.76 -7.53 25.09
CA VAL A 141 12.51 -8.62 25.73
C VAL A 141 12.17 -8.56 27.21
N ASP A 142 10.98 -9.08 27.56
CA ASP A 142 10.80 -9.73 28.86
C ASP A 142 11.38 -11.14 28.67
N ASP A 143 12.47 -11.46 29.35
CA ASP A 143 12.46 -12.28 30.56
C ASP A 143 13.89 -12.78 30.89
N ASP A 144 14.24 -12.64 32.16
CA ASP A 144 15.13 -13.46 32.98
C ASP A 144 16.38 -14.13 32.35
N ASP A 145 17.57 -13.74 32.83
CA ASP A 145 18.37 -14.60 33.73
C ASP A 145 19.66 -13.88 34.19
N GLU A 146 19.95 -13.98 35.50
CA GLU A 146 21.28 -14.10 36.15
C GLU A 146 22.44 -13.14 35.75
N SER A 147 23.30 -12.60 36.59
CA SER A 147 23.68 -12.70 38.01
C SER A 147 25.12 -12.15 38.05
N ASN A 148 25.45 -11.27 39.02
CA ASN A 148 26.81 -10.93 39.48
C ASN A 148 27.80 -10.28 38.47
N ASP A 149 28.67 -9.34 38.81
CA ASP A 149 29.32 -9.03 40.08
C ASP A 149 29.67 -7.54 40.15
N TYR A 150 29.61 -7.00 41.36
CA TYR A 150 30.31 -5.77 41.75
C TYR A 150 31.83 -5.96 41.59
N ASP A 151 32.53 -5.02 40.96
CA ASP A 151 33.91 -4.74 41.37
C ASP A 151 34.27 -3.25 41.20
N GLU A 152 34.44 -2.59 42.33
CA GLU A 152 35.12 -1.32 42.48
C GLU A 152 36.63 -1.54 42.29
N ASN A 153 37.29 -0.80 41.40
CA ASN A 153 38.62 -0.18 41.59
C ASN A 153 39.29 0.15 40.24
N TYR A 154 39.53 1.44 39.97
CA TYR A 154 40.87 2.06 40.09
C TYR A 154 40.81 3.58 39.88
#